data_AF-A0A3N7H2G5-F1
#
_entry.id   AF-A0A3N7H2G5-F1
#
_cell.length_a   1.000
_cell.length_b   1.000
_cell.length_c   1.000
_cell.angle_alpha   90.00
_cell.angle_beta   90.00
_cell.angle_gamma   90.00
#
_symmetry.space_group_name_H-M   'P 1'
#
loop_
_entity.id
_entity.type
_entity.pdbx_description
1 polymer ?
#
loop_
_entity_poly.entity_id
_entity_poly.type
_entity_poly.pdbx_seq_one_letter_code
_entity_poly.pdbx_strand_id
1 'polypeptide(L)'
;QYVLSGAVLEFGLADKFSALFDEVQRSNMSKACKSQEEAEETVRYYSEERDTPCFYEKQDGMYLVYRTEDRKTLKSIRYSPADLKAIIER
;
A
#
# COMPACT_ATOMS: atom_id res chain seq x y z
N GLN A 1 8.02 -15.91 12.66
CA GLN A 1 8.97 -15.10 11.87
C GLN A 1 10.21 -15.89 11.43
N TYR A 2 10.76 -16.80 12.26
CA TYR A 2 11.97 -17.58 11.93
C TYR A 2 11.94 -18.31 10.57
N VAL A 3 10.83 -18.96 10.21
CA VAL A 3 10.67 -19.67 8.92
C VAL A 3 10.72 -18.71 7.73
N LEU A 4 10.12 -17.51 7.85
CA LEU A 4 10.11 -16.50 6.79
C LEU A 4 11.50 -15.91 6.59
N SER A 5 12.20 -15.60 7.68
CA SER A 5 13.60 -15.16 7.63
C SER A 5 14.52 -16.25 7.08
N GLY A 6 14.24 -17.52 7.38
CA GLY A 6 14.93 -18.66 6.78
C GLY A 6 14.80 -18.69 5.26
N ALA A 7 13.58 -18.53 4.72
CA ALA A 7 13.39 -18.47 3.27
C ALA A 7 14.17 -17.33 2.60
N VAL A 8 14.23 -16.14 3.22
CA VAL A 8 15.04 -15.01 2.73
C VAL A 8 16.51 -15.39 2.61
N LEU A 9 17.06 -16.12 3.59
CA LEU A 9 18.43 -16.62 3.56
C LEU A 9 18.61 -17.70 2.47
N GLU A 10 17.71 -18.68 2.39
CA GLU A 10 17.77 -19.77 1.41
C GLU A 10 17.70 -19.27 -0.05
N PHE A 11 16.98 -18.17 -0.31
CA PHE A 11 16.95 -17.53 -1.62
C PHE A 11 18.11 -16.55 -1.87
N GLY A 12 19.07 -16.43 -0.94
CA GLY A 12 20.23 -15.55 -1.10
C GLY A 12 19.90 -14.07 -1.08
N LEU A 13 18.80 -13.67 -0.42
CA LEU A 13 18.32 -12.28 -0.37
C LEU A 13 18.68 -11.57 0.94
N ALA A 14 19.60 -12.13 1.73
CA ALA A 14 19.95 -11.65 3.06
C ALA A 14 20.41 -10.18 3.06
N ASP A 15 21.28 -9.83 2.13
CA ASP A 15 21.86 -8.51 1.93
C ASP A 15 20.86 -7.49 1.36
N LYS A 16 19.81 -7.98 0.69
CA LYS A 16 18.76 -7.17 0.07
C LYS A 16 17.50 -7.03 0.93
N PHE A 17 17.36 -7.83 1.99
CA PHE A 17 16.13 -7.94 2.76
C PHE A 17 15.62 -6.61 3.31
N SER A 18 16.51 -5.79 3.90
CA SER A 18 16.12 -4.48 4.43
C SER A 18 15.53 -3.59 3.34
N ALA A 19 16.21 -3.50 2.19
CA ALA A 19 15.74 -2.68 1.07
C ALA A 19 14.40 -3.19 0.51
N LEU A 20 14.21 -4.50 0.40
CA LEU A 20 12.95 -5.10 -0.02
C LEU A 20 11.82 -4.78 0.96
N PHE A 21 12.10 -4.88 2.26
CA PHE A 21 11.12 -4.60 3.30
C PHE A 21 10.73 -3.12 3.32
N ASP A 22 11.72 -2.23 3.24
CA ASP A 22 11.52 -0.78 3.19
C ASP A 22 10.70 -0.37 1.96
N GLU A 23 10.90 -1.02 0.81
CA GLU A 23 10.14 -0.75 -0.40
C GLU A 23 8.68 -1.22 -0.30
N VAL A 24 8.43 -2.38 0.32
CA VAL A 24 7.07 -2.82 0.67
C VAL A 24 6.41 -1.83 1.62
N GLN A 25 7.14 -1.36 2.64
CA GLN A 25 6.63 -0.39 3.60
C GLN A 25 6.31 0.95 2.93
N ARG A 26 7.20 1.49 2.08
CA ARG A 26 6.97 2.70 1.29
C ARG A 26 5.72 2.56 0.43
N SER A 27 5.57 1.44 -0.28
CA SER A 27 4.38 1.17 -1.11
C SER A 27 3.11 1.10 -0.26
N ASN A 28 3.16 0.45 0.91
CA ASN A 28 2.02 0.38 1.83
C ASN A 28 1.61 1.76 2.34
N MET A 29 2.56 2.61 2.73
CA MET A 29 2.27 3.96 3.19
C MET A 29 1.69 4.86 2.09
N SER A 30 1.99 4.58 0.82
CA SER A 30 1.41 5.30 -0.33
C SER A 30 -0.08 5.02 -0.59
N LYS A 31 -0.69 4.07 0.14
CA LYS A 31 -2.13 3.80 0.03
C LYS A 31 -2.98 4.90 0.65
N ALA A 32 -2.45 5.62 1.64
CA ALA A 32 -3.16 6.71 2.31
C ALA A 32 -3.11 7.99 1.46
N CYS A 33 -4.23 8.72 1.43
CA CYS A 33 -4.34 10.01 0.74
C CYS A 33 -3.77 11.13 1.62
N LYS A 34 -3.04 12.07 1.02
CA LYS A 34 -2.36 13.16 1.75
C LYS A 34 -3.24 14.39 1.97
N SER A 35 -4.28 14.54 1.17
CA SER A 35 -5.23 15.63 1.29
C SER A 35 -6.66 15.11 1.21
N GLN A 36 -7.61 15.95 1.61
CA GLN A 36 -9.03 15.61 1.54
C GLN A 36 -9.49 15.47 0.09
N GLU A 37 -8.99 16.33 -0.80
CA GLU A 37 -9.32 16.31 -2.22
C GLU A 37 -8.91 14.97 -2.86
N GLU A 38 -7.71 14.48 -2.55
CA GLU A 38 -7.23 13.18 -3.03
C GLU A 38 -8.10 12.02 -2.49
N ALA A 39 -8.59 12.13 -1.25
CA ALA A 39 -9.48 11.13 -0.66
C ALA A 39 -10.86 11.13 -1.32
N GLU A 40 -11.42 12.31 -1.60
CA GLU A 40 -12.69 12.47 -2.33
C GLU A 40 -12.59 11.95 -3.76
N GLU A 41 -11.50 12.27 -4.47
CA GLU A 41 -11.21 11.73 -5.80
C GLU A 41 -11.09 10.20 -5.76
N THR A 42 -10.43 9.65 -4.74
CA THR A 42 -10.27 8.20 -4.57
C THR A 42 -11.61 7.53 -4.28
N VAL A 43 -12.44 8.09 -3.40
CA VAL A 43 -13.79 7.54 -3.13
C VAL A 43 -14.65 7.56 -4.38
N ARG A 44 -14.61 8.66 -5.15
CA ARG A 44 -15.32 8.77 -6.43
C ARG A 44 -14.86 7.72 -7.42
N TYR A 45 -13.56 7.57 -7.63
CA TYR A 45 -12.99 6.55 -8.52
C TYR A 45 -13.50 5.14 -8.19
N TYR A 46 -13.48 4.74 -6.91
CA TYR A 46 -13.94 3.41 -6.53
C TYR A 46 -15.47 3.26 -6.55
N SER A 47 -16.21 4.27 -6.09
CA SER A 47 -17.66 4.18 -5.98
C SER A 47 -18.34 4.26 -7.34
N GLU A 48 -17.88 5.15 -8.23
CA GLU A 48 -18.53 5.41 -9.51
C GLU A 48 -17.97 4.53 -10.64
N GLU A 49 -16.64 4.44 -10.77
CA GLU A 49 -16.04 3.73 -11.92
C GLU A 49 -15.89 2.22 -11.68
N ARG A 50 -15.93 1.78 -10.42
CA ARG A 50 -15.65 0.39 -10.03
C ARG A 50 -16.77 -0.28 -9.22
N ASP A 51 -17.90 0.40 -9.06
CA ASP A 51 -19.06 -0.09 -8.28
C ASP A 51 -18.64 -0.65 -6.91
N THR A 52 -17.70 0.06 -6.26
CA THR A 52 -17.12 -0.34 -4.98
C THR A 52 -17.42 0.75 -3.95
N PRO A 53 -18.55 0.67 -3.24
CA PRO A 53 -18.90 1.61 -2.18
C PRO A 53 -17.77 1.71 -1.15
N CYS A 54 -17.34 2.93 -0.89
CA CYS A 54 -16.26 3.23 0.05
C CYS A 54 -16.43 4.61 0.68
N PHE A 55 -15.68 4.86 1.74
CA PHE A 55 -15.63 6.12 2.47
C PHE A 55 -14.21 6.39 2.96
N TYR A 56 -13.90 7.62 3.36
CA TYR A 56 -12.61 7.94 3.97
C TYR A 56 -12.75 8.34 5.43
N GLU A 57 -11.71 8.07 6.23
CA GLU A 57 -11.56 8.53 7.60
C GLU A 57 -10.22 9.27 7.74
N LYS A 58 -10.22 10.37 8.50
CA LYS A 58 -8.99 11.11 8.79
C LYS A 58 -8.27 10.48 9.98
N GLN A 59 -7.02 10.09 9.80
CA GLN A 59 -6.19 9.49 10.85
C GLN A 59 -4.75 10.00 10.70
N ASP A 60 -4.16 10.48 11.80
CA ASP A 60 -2.76 10.93 11.88
C ASP A 60 -2.37 11.96 10.78
N GLY A 61 -3.30 12.85 10.44
CA GLY A 61 -3.10 13.89 9.42
C GLY A 61 -3.23 13.40 7.96
N MET A 62 -3.52 12.12 7.76
CA MET A 62 -3.77 11.49 6.46
C MET A 62 -5.23 11.07 6.34
N TYR A 63 -5.63 10.65 5.14
CA TYR A 63 -6.99 10.19 4.83
C TYR A 63 -6.93 8.75 4.33
N LEU A 64 -7.50 7.84 5.11
CA LEU A 64 -7.55 6.41 4.82
C LEU A 64 -8.88 6.09 4.15
N VAL A 65 -8.84 5.44 2.99
CA VAL A 65 -10.05 5.04 2.26
C VAL A 65 -10.36 3.59 2.55
N TYR A 66 -11.59 3.32 2.95
CA TYR A 66 -12.07 2.00 3.32
C TYR A 66 -13.27 1.59 2.48
N ARG A 67 -13.28 0.33 2.06
CA ARG A 67 -14.46 -0.28 1.45
C ARG A 67 -15.54 -0.49 2.50
N THR A 68 -16.79 -0.20 2.15
CA THR A 68 -17.91 -0.21 3.10
C THR A 68 -18.23 -1.61 3.64
N GLU A 69 -18.12 -2.64 2.79
CA GLU A 69 -18.51 -4.01 3.12
C GLU A 69 -17.67 -4.63 4.26
N ASP A 70 -16.35 -4.43 4.23
CA ASP A 70 -15.41 -5.15 5.09
C ASP A 70 -14.36 -4.24 5.75
N ARG A 71 -14.49 -2.92 5.60
CA ARG A 71 -13.51 -1.92 6.05
C ARG A 71 -12.08 -2.19 5.55
N LYS A 72 -11.94 -2.89 4.42
CA LYS A 72 -10.63 -3.10 3.81
C LYS A 72 -10.08 -1.78 3.28
N THR A 73 -8.82 -1.48 3.61
CA THR A 73 -8.11 -0.31 3.07
C THR A 73 -7.96 -0.42 1.56
N LEU A 74 -8.45 0.60 0.85
CA LEU A 74 -8.29 0.77 -0.58
C LEU A 74 -7.03 1.60 -0.87
N LYS A 75 -6.55 1.56 -2.11
CA LYS A 75 -5.34 2.25 -2.52
C LYS A 75 -5.72 3.64 -3.01
N SER A 76 -5.03 4.69 -2.56
CA SER A 76 -5.13 6.02 -3.20
C SER A 76 -4.99 5.91 -4.72
N ILE A 77 -5.66 6.79 -5.47
CA ILE A 77 -5.42 6.95 -6.91
C ILE A 77 -3.97 7.34 -7.24
N ARG A 78 -3.23 7.90 -6.26
CA ARG A 78 -1.79 8.22 -6.36
C ARG A 78 -0.90 7.14 -5.76
N TYR A 79 -1.44 5.96 -5.47
CA TYR A 79 -0.70 4.81 -4.96
C TYR A 79 0.52 4.49 -5.84
N SER A 80 1.63 4.16 -5.18
CA SER A 80 2.86 3.76 -5.83
C SER A 80 3.15 2.28 -5.52
N PRO A 81 3.13 1.39 -6.54
CA PRO A 81 3.43 -0.02 -6.34
C PRO A 81 4.89 -0.24 -5.92
N ALA A 82 5.12 -1.32 -5.18
CA ALA A 82 6.46 -1.75 -4.79
C ALA A 82 7.25 -2.22 -6.01
N ASP A 83 8.46 -1.69 -6.20
CA ASP A 83 9.39 -2.14 -7.24
C ASP A 83 10.50 -3.03 -6.65
N LEU A 84 10.13 -4.27 -6.35
CA LEU A 84 11.07 -5.26 -5.81
C LEU A 84 12.07 -5.74 -6.86
N LYS A 85 11.71 -5.66 -8.15
CA LYS A 85 12.54 -6.16 -9.25
C LYS A 85 13.81 -5.34 -9.36
N ALA A 86 13.70 -4.01 -9.31
CA ALA A 86 14.86 -3.12 -9.33
C ALA A 86 15.85 -3.37 -8.17
N ILE A 87 15.36 -3.85 -7.01
CA ILE A 87 16.19 -4.17 -5.85
C ILE A 87 16.86 -5.55 -6.04
N ILE A 88 16.12 -6.54 -6.54
CA ILE A 88 16.64 -7.89 -6.79
C ILE A 88 17.70 -7.88 -7.91
N GLU A 89 17.54 -7.07 -8.94
CA GLU A 89 18.44 -7.01 -10.10
C GLU A 89 19.66 -6.09 -9.91
N ARG A 90 19.71 -5.34 -8.81
CA ARG A 90 20.86 -4.49 -8.44
C ARG A 90 22.09 -5.30 -8.04
#